data_AF-A0A2E7NYW2-F1
#
_entry.id   AF-A0A2E7NYW2-F1
#
_cell.length_a   1.000
_cell.length_b   1.000
_cell.length_c   1.000
_cell.angle_alpha   90.00
_cell.angle_beta   90.00
_cell.angle_gamma   90.00
#
_symmetry.space_group_name_H-M   'P 1'
#
loop_
_entity.id
_entity.type
_entity.pdbx_description
1 polymer ?
#
loop_
_entity_poly.entity_id
_entity_poly.type
_entity_poly.pdbx_seq_one_letter_code
_entity_poly.pdbx_strand_id
1 'polypeptide(L)'
;MHGHFLVSLQSIIKFVGSSRDTTDAVDLFYWKIMMKPFHLLLCSLLAGASLTGFPAVAQTSIAEQQDARVIESLQRNGADLTKTHDIDFFLVFGQESDAVAAADNLRARGYEIASIGKVPKRTLWEVHAKRKMAPEIGAMQAITRDLSALAASHHGYYDGWGTVGIK
;
A
#
# COMPACT_ATOMS: atom_id res chain seq x y z
N MET A 1 4.56 -43.46 -18.49
CA MET A 1 4.29 -42.85 -19.81
C MET A 1 3.84 -41.41 -19.52
N HIS A 2 4.58 -40.32 -19.79
CA HIS A 2 5.47 -39.95 -20.91
C HIS A 2 4.66 -39.75 -22.21
N GLY A 3 4.70 -38.61 -22.91
CA GLY A 3 5.38 -37.32 -22.67
C GLY A 3 4.98 -36.28 -23.75
N HIS A 4 5.44 -35.03 -23.76
CA HIS A 4 6.37 -34.31 -22.86
C HIS A 4 6.16 -32.78 -22.91
N PHE A 5 6.73 -32.04 -21.96
CA PHE A 5 6.90 -30.59 -21.88
C PHE A 5 7.60 -30.01 -23.12
N LEU A 6 7.06 -28.95 -23.75
CA LEU A 6 7.68 -28.23 -24.89
C LEU A 6 8.32 -26.92 -24.43
N VAL A 7 9.65 -26.85 -24.52
CA VAL A 7 10.45 -25.63 -24.30
C VAL A 7 10.73 -24.96 -25.64
N SER A 8 10.62 -23.63 -25.71
CA SER A 8 10.92 -22.88 -26.95
C SER A 8 12.42 -22.90 -27.27
N LEU A 9 12.76 -23.17 -28.52
CA LEU A 9 14.13 -23.25 -29.02
C LEU A 9 14.62 -21.89 -29.52
N GLN A 10 15.77 -21.41 -29.03
CA GLN A 10 16.66 -20.56 -29.82
C GLN A 10 18.14 -20.98 -29.61
N SER A 11 18.82 -21.19 -30.74
CA SER A 11 20.26 -21.36 -31.01
C SER A 11 21.22 -21.52 -29.81
N ILE A 12 21.87 -22.67 -29.59
CA ILE A 12 22.87 -23.33 -30.46
C ILE A 12 24.07 -22.43 -30.79
N ILE A 13 25.11 -22.50 -29.96
CA ILE A 13 26.52 -22.35 -30.38
C ILE A 13 27.30 -23.57 -29.84
N LYS A 14 28.29 -24.03 -30.61
CA LYS A 14 29.11 -25.23 -30.36
C LYS A 14 30.28 -24.89 -29.42
N PHE A 15 30.80 -25.84 -28.63
CA PHE A 15 32.06 -26.54 -28.92
C PHE A 15 32.43 -27.59 -27.84
N VAL A 16 33.43 -28.42 -28.11
CA VAL A 16 33.87 -29.62 -27.37
C VAL A 16 34.93 -29.30 -26.30
N GLY A 17 34.97 -30.08 -25.21
CA GLY A 17 36.07 -30.13 -24.22
C GLY A 17 35.58 -29.89 -22.79
N SER A 18 35.43 -30.86 -21.88
CA SER A 18 36.27 -32.00 -21.47
C SER A 18 37.50 -31.66 -20.61
N SER A 19 37.25 -31.13 -19.41
CA SER A 19 37.92 -31.51 -18.15
C SER A 19 39.45 -31.68 -18.12
N ARG A 20 40.17 -30.68 -17.59
CA ARG A 20 40.82 -30.76 -16.25
C ARG A 20 41.52 -29.45 -15.82
N ASP A 21 41.33 -29.13 -14.55
CA ASP A 21 42.33 -28.62 -13.58
C ASP A 21 43.24 -27.43 -13.94
N THR A 22 42.95 -26.25 -13.38
CA THR A 22 43.92 -25.15 -13.18
C THR A 22 43.49 -24.21 -12.03
N THR A 23 43.06 -24.78 -10.90
CA THR A 23 42.89 -23.99 -9.67
C THR A 23 44.27 -23.76 -9.05
N ASP A 24 44.76 -22.52 -9.04
CA ASP A 24 45.90 -22.03 -8.22
C ASP A 24 46.27 -20.57 -8.58
N ALA A 25 46.05 -20.15 -9.82
CA ALA A 25 46.65 -18.93 -10.36
C ALA A 25 45.91 -17.59 -10.07
N VAL A 26 44.71 -17.61 -9.48
CA VAL A 26 43.82 -16.43 -9.41
C VAL A 26 43.69 -15.78 -8.02
N ASP A 27 43.83 -16.54 -6.93
CA ASP A 27 43.58 -16.01 -5.57
C ASP A 27 44.67 -15.04 -5.08
N LEU A 28 45.90 -15.17 -5.56
CA LEU A 28 47.04 -14.33 -5.12
C LEU A 28 46.98 -12.88 -5.62
N PHE A 29 46.07 -12.53 -6.54
CA PHE A 29 45.97 -11.17 -7.10
C PHE A 29 44.91 -10.28 -6.41
N TYR A 30 43.90 -10.85 -5.76
CA TYR A 30 42.74 -10.07 -5.27
C TYR A 30 42.98 -9.35 -3.93
N TRP A 31 43.94 -9.78 -3.11
CA TRP A 31 44.18 -9.19 -1.78
C TRP A 31 44.93 -7.85 -1.78
N LYS A 32 45.38 -7.37 -2.95
CA LYS A 32 46.32 -6.23 -3.05
C LYS A 32 45.71 -4.91 -3.55
N ILE A 33 44.40 -4.89 -3.85
CA ILE A 33 43.70 -3.71 -4.40
C ILE A 33 42.37 -3.45 -3.67
N MET A 34 42.40 -3.24 -2.34
CA MET A 34 41.33 -2.49 -1.64
C MET A 34 41.69 -1.98 -0.23
N MET A 35 42.90 -1.45 -0.02
CA MET A 35 43.25 -0.78 1.25
C MET A 35 44.06 0.51 1.06
N LYS A 36 43.69 1.53 1.84
CA LYS A 36 44.33 2.86 2.02
C LYS A 36 44.04 3.92 0.93
N PRO A 37 43.96 5.21 1.28
CA PRO A 37 43.56 5.77 2.57
C PRO A 37 42.46 6.86 2.46
N PHE A 38 41.74 7.07 3.56
CA PHE A 38 40.91 8.24 3.77
C PHE A 38 41.81 9.49 3.87
N HIS A 39 41.73 10.41 2.90
CA HIS A 39 42.44 11.69 2.93
C HIS A 39 41.48 12.82 2.57
N LEU A 40 41.43 13.84 3.42
CA LEU A 40 40.57 15.01 3.22
C LEU A 40 41.16 15.89 2.11
N LEU A 41 40.29 16.44 1.27
CA LEU A 41 40.55 17.74 0.65
C LEU A 41 39.32 18.64 0.82
N LEU A 42 39.55 19.86 1.28
CA LEU A 42 38.53 20.84 1.58
C LEU A 42 38.24 21.70 0.34
N CYS A 43 37.01 21.65 -0.17
CA CYS A 43 36.51 22.59 -1.19
C CYS A 43 35.19 23.24 -0.75
N SER A 44 35.25 24.01 0.33
CA SER A 44 34.16 24.86 0.80
C SER A 44 34.20 26.22 0.08
N LEU A 45 33.24 26.52 -0.80
CA LEU A 45 32.95 27.89 -1.22
C LEU A 45 31.45 28.08 -1.48
N LEU A 46 30.94 29.21 -1.00
CA LEU A 46 29.53 29.47 -0.75
C LEU A 46 28.77 29.86 -2.03
N ALA A 47 27.57 29.31 -2.20
CA ALA A 47 26.52 29.90 -3.01
C ALA A 47 25.25 30.01 -2.15
N GLY A 48 25.07 31.17 -1.50
CA GLY A 48 23.95 31.44 -0.61
C GLY A 48 22.64 31.68 -1.35
N ALA A 49 22.05 30.62 -1.90
CA ALA A 49 20.69 30.67 -2.41
C ALA A 49 19.70 30.60 -1.23
N SER A 50 19.01 31.72 -0.95
CA SER A 50 17.91 31.75 0.01
C SER A 50 16.78 30.84 -0.50
N LEU A 51 16.71 29.62 0.03
CA LEU A 51 15.59 28.72 -0.18
C LEU A 51 14.35 29.29 0.52
N THR A 52 13.64 30.18 -0.18
CA THR A 52 12.23 30.46 0.10
C THR A 52 11.50 29.13 0.01
N GLY A 53 11.21 28.53 1.17
CA GLY A 53 10.66 27.18 1.22
C GLY A 53 9.38 27.10 0.41
N PHE A 54 9.42 26.33 -0.69
CA PHE A 54 8.20 25.92 -1.36
C PHE A 54 7.30 25.26 -0.31
N PRO A 55 6.04 25.70 -0.14
CA PRO A 55 5.13 25.03 0.77
C PRO A 55 5.03 23.58 0.31
N ALA A 56 5.45 22.64 1.15
CA ALA A 56 5.38 21.23 0.86
C ALA A 56 3.90 20.82 0.77
N VAL A 57 3.35 20.88 -0.44
CA VAL A 57 2.03 20.33 -0.75
C VAL A 57 2.11 18.85 -0.41
N ALA A 58 1.54 18.47 0.73
CA ALA A 58 1.57 17.11 1.21
C ALA A 58 0.91 16.22 0.16
N GLN A 59 1.68 15.30 -0.42
CA GLN A 59 1.21 14.41 -1.46
C GLN A 59 0.21 13.43 -0.85
N THR A 60 -1.08 13.73 -1.01
CA THR A 60 -2.17 12.88 -0.52
C THR A 60 -2.13 11.52 -1.22
N SER A 61 -2.43 10.47 -0.45
CA SER A 61 -2.50 9.10 -0.95
C SER A 61 -3.66 8.90 -1.93
N ILE A 62 -3.62 7.81 -2.70
CA ILE A 62 -4.69 7.47 -3.66
C ILE A 62 -6.05 7.30 -2.96
N ALA A 63 -6.06 6.84 -1.70
CA ALA A 63 -7.27 6.73 -0.88
C ALA A 63 -7.79 8.11 -0.44
N GLU A 64 -6.93 9.00 0.04
CA GLU A 64 -7.33 10.37 0.42
C GLU A 64 -7.79 11.22 -0.79
N GLN A 65 -7.28 10.91 -1.99
CA GLN A 65 -7.80 11.44 -3.25
C GLN A 65 -9.14 10.81 -3.66
N GLN A 66 -9.43 9.57 -3.25
CA GLN A 66 -10.74 8.93 -3.46
C GLN A 66 -11.79 9.56 -2.53
N ASP A 67 -11.44 9.84 -1.27
CA ASP A 67 -12.32 10.56 -0.32
C ASP A 67 -12.82 11.89 -0.91
N ALA A 68 -11.91 12.67 -1.51
CA ALA A 68 -12.24 13.92 -2.20
C ALA A 68 -13.21 13.70 -3.38
N ARG A 69 -13.02 12.65 -4.19
CA ARG A 69 -13.92 12.31 -5.31
C ARG A 69 -15.31 11.85 -4.84
N VAL A 70 -15.40 11.14 -3.71
CA VAL A 70 -16.69 10.75 -3.12
C VAL A 70 -17.45 11.99 -2.62
N ILE A 71 -16.77 12.87 -1.87
CA ILE A 71 -17.34 14.13 -1.34
C ILE A 71 -17.80 15.06 -2.46
N GLU A 72 -16.98 15.25 -3.50
CA GLU A 72 -17.34 16.06 -4.68
C GLU A 72 -18.54 15.45 -5.44
N SER A 73 -18.63 14.11 -5.50
CA SER A 73 -19.79 13.42 -6.08
C SER A 73 -21.06 13.62 -5.24
N LEU A 74 -20.99 13.57 -3.91
CA LEU A 74 -22.12 13.84 -3.03
C LEU A 74 -22.64 15.28 -3.22
N GLN A 75 -21.74 16.26 -3.27
CA GLN A 75 -22.09 17.67 -3.55
C GLN A 75 -22.74 17.85 -4.92
N ARG A 76 -22.17 17.26 -5.98
CA ARG A 76 -22.74 17.32 -7.34
C ARG A 76 -24.12 16.66 -7.46
N ASN A 77 -24.45 15.70 -6.59
CA ASN A 77 -25.78 15.09 -6.50
C ASN A 77 -26.75 15.88 -5.59
N GLY A 78 -26.30 16.99 -5.00
CA GLY A 78 -27.08 17.88 -4.14
C GLY A 78 -27.26 17.37 -2.71
N ALA A 79 -26.27 16.68 -2.15
CA ALA A 79 -26.25 16.30 -0.74
C ALA A 79 -25.75 17.46 0.15
N ASP A 80 -26.45 17.71 1.25
CA ASP A 80 -26.06 18.67 2.28
C ASP A 80 -25.10 18.01 3.28
N LEU A 81 -23.80 18.14 3.02
CA LEU A 81 -22.74 17.53 3.84
C LEU A 81 -22.68 18.07 5.27
N THR A 82 -23.45 19.11 5.64
CA THR A 82 -23.54 19.56 7.03
C THR A 82 -24.42 18.64 7.89
N LYS A 83 -25.30 17.84 7.25
CA LYS A 83 -26.17 16.87 7.93
C LYS A 83 -25.40 15.61 8.31
N THR A 84 -25.82 14.98 9.41
CA THR A 84 -25.35 13.64 9.81
C THR A 84 -25.85 12.60 8.80
N HIS A 85 -24.92 11.90 8.17
CA HIS A 85 -25.16 10.80 7.26
C HIS A 85 -24.87 9.46 7.94
N ASP A 86 -25.54 8.39 7.49
CA ASP A 86 -25.14 7.01 7.78
C ASP A 86 -24.01 6.62 6.81
N ILE A 87 -22.76 6.63 7.30
CA ILE A 87 -21.59 6.28 6.50
C ILE A 87 -21.31 4.78 6.60
N ASP A 88 -21.23 4.11 5.45
CA ASP A 88 -20.82 2.71 5.29
C ASP A 88 -19.30 2.62 5.02
N PHE A 89 -18.61 1.67 5.67
CA PHE A 89 -17.17 1.42 5.55
C PHE A 89 -16.90 -0.05 5.25
N PHE A 90 -15.90 -0.32 4.40
CA PHE A 90 -15.58 -1.66 3.91
C PHE A 90 -14.11 -2.00 4.13
N LEU A 91 -13.85 -3.08 4.88
CA LEU A 91 -12.52 -3.61 5.14
C LEU A 91 -12.46 -5.08 4.68
N VAL A 92 -11.40 -5.48 3.97
CA VAL A 92 -11.30 -6.78 3.29
C VAL A 92 -10.07 -7.57 3.80
N PHE A 93 -10.26 -8.86 4.05
CA PHE A 93 -9.33 -9.75 4.75
C PHE A 93 -9.15 -11.08 4.04
N GLY A 94 -8.00 -11.74 4.26
CA GLY A 94 -7.74 -13.08 3.74
C GLY A 94 -8.49 -14.19 4.50
N GLN A 95 -8.79 -13.99 5.79
CA GLN A 95 -9.33 -15.01 6.68
C GLN A 95 -10.51 -14.49 7.51
N GLU A 96 -11.38 -15.40 7.95
CA GLU A 96 -12.54 -15.09 8.79
C GLU A 96 -12.11 -14.57 10.18
N SER A 97 -11.08 -15.17 10.77
CA SER A 97 -10.53 -14.78 12.07
C SER A 97 -9.96 -13.36 12.07
N ASP A 98 -9.28 -12.97 10.99
CA ASP A 98 -8.75 -11.60 10.81
C ASP A 98 -9.91 -10.60 10.71
N ALA A 99 -10.95 -10.92 9.94
CA ALA A 99 -12.14 -10.09 9.77
C ALA A 99 -12.92 -9.93 11.10
N VAL A 100 -13.08 -10.99 11.88
CA VAL A 100 -13.73 -10.95 13.20
C VAL A 100 -12.91 -10.09 14.18
N ALA A 101 -11.59 -10.28 14.25
CA ALA A 101 -10.72 -9.50 15.14
C ALA A 101 -10.69 -8.00 14.79
N ALA A 102 -10.74 -7.66 13.50
CA ALA A 102 -10.89 -6.29 13.04
C ALA A 102 -12.28 -5.71 13.37
N ALA A 103 -13.36 -6.50 13.22
CA ALA A 103 -14.71 -6.10 13.58
C ALA A 103 -14.89 -5.83 15.08
N ASP A 104 -14.25 -6.61 15.96
CA ASP A 104 -14.27 -6.34 17.40
C ASP A 104 -13.49 -5.07 17.78
N ASN A 105 -12.38 -4.80 17.10
CA ASN A 105 -11.68 -3.52 17.21
C ASN A 105 -12.52 -2.33 16.73
N LEU A 106 -13.34 -2.51 15.68
CA LEU A 106 -14.28 -1.51 15.20
C LEU A 106 -15.43 -1.27 16.20
N ARG A 107 -16.01 -2.33 16.79
CA ARG A 107 -17.01 -2.23 17.86
C ARG A 107 -16.48 -1.45 19.06
N ALA A 108 -15.25 -1.75 19.51
CA ALA A 108 -14.59 -1.02 20.58
C ALA A 108 -14.33 0.47 20.27
N ARG A 109 -14.27 0.84 18.99
CA ARG A 109 -14.15 2.23 18.50
C ARG A 109 -15.51 2.91 18.23
N GLY A 110 -16.63 2.26 18.56
CA GLY A 110 -17.98 2.82 18.41
C GLY A 110 -18.58 2.72 17.00
N TYR A 111 -18.09 1.81 16.16
CA TYR A 111 -18.73 1.48 14.88
C TYR A 111 -19.79 0.38 15.05
N GLU A 112 -20.92 0.52 14.35
CA GLU A 112 -21.88 -0.56 14.15
C GLU A 112 -21.29 -1.55 13.13
N ILE A 113 -21.46 -2.86 13.32
CA ILE A 113 -21.06 -3.88 12.33
C ILE A 113 -22.32 -4.41 11.67
N ALA A 114 -22.57 -3.99 10.44
CA ALA A 114 -23.74 -4.37 9.66
C ALA A 114 -23.61 -5.80 9.10
N SER A 115 -22.41 -6.22 8.70
CA SER A 115 -22.12 -7.63 8.43
C SER A 115 -20.63 -7.98 8.54
N ILE A 116 -20.36 -9.27 8.71
CA ILE A 116 -19.06 -9.91 8.43
C ILE A 116 -19.39 -11.08 7.52
N GLY A 117 -18.74 -11.20 6.37
CA GLY A 117 -19.14 -12.21 5.38
C GLY A 117 -18.10 -12.48 4.30
N LYS A 118 -18.27 -13.59 3.59
CA LYS A 118 -17.38 -13.98 2.50
C LYS A 118 -17.79 -13.29 1.20
N VAL A 119 -16.87 -12.59 0.55
CA VAL A 119 -17.12 -11.84 -0.67
C VAL A 119 -17.54 -12.79 -1.81
N PRO A 120 -18.70 -12.61 -2.45
CA PRO A 120 -19.20 -13.52 -3.48
C PRO A 120 -18.19 -13.76 -4.61
N LYS A 121 -18.00 -15.03 -4.98
CA LYS A 121 -17.05 -15.49 -6.01
C LYS A 121 -15.57 -15.21 -5.70
N ARG A 122 -15.20 -14.77 -4.48
CA ARG A 122 -13.82 -14.63 -4.02
C ARG A 122 -13.54 -15.55 -2.82
N THR A 123 -12.26 -15.68 -2.46
CA THR A 123 -11.79 -16.36 -1.24
C THR A 123 -11.64 -15.39 -0.05
N LEU A 124 -11.98 -14.11 -0.24
CA LEU A 124 -11.80 -13.03 0.74
C LEU A 124 -13.02 -12.88 1.66
N TRP A 125 -12.77 -12.29 2.82
CA TRP A 125 -13.78 -11.87 3.80
C TRP A 125 -13.89 -10.35 3.84
N GLU A 126 -15.06 -9.85 4.19
CA GLU A 126 -15.36 -8.43 4.26
C GLU A 126 -16.05 -8.12 5.59
N VAL A 127 -15.67 -6.99 6.19
CA VAL A 127 -16.36 -6.36 7.31
C VAL A 127 -17.04 -5.10 6.79
N HIS A 128 -18.36 -5.09 6.83
CA HIS A 128 -19.18 -3.92 6.55
C HIS A 128 -19.54 -3.25 7.87
N ALA A 129 -18.92 -2.09 8.13
CA ALA A 129 -19.11 -1.29 9.32
C ALA A 129 -19.83 0.02 9.01
N LYS A 130 -20.44 0.64 10.01
CA LYS A 130 -21.22 1.88 9.89
C LYS A 130 -20.92 2.88 11.00
N ARG A 131 -21.04 4.17 10.67
CA ARG A 131 -20.97 5.27 11.64
C ARG A 131 -21.80 6.47 11.20
N LYS A 132 -22.53 7.08 12.14
CA LYS A 132 -23.27 8.33 11.93
C LYS A 132 -22.37 9.54 12.10
N MET A 133 -22.15 10.32 11.04
CA MET A 133 -21.37 11.57 11.05
C MET A 133 -21.61 12.43 9.82
N ALA A 134 -21.17 13.69 9.85
CA ALA A 134 -21.06 14.52 8.64
C ALA A 134 -19.82 14.09 7.82
N PRO A 135 -19.92 13.91 6.49
CA PRO A 135 -18.80 13.51 5.62
C PRO A 135 -17.87 14.68 5.29
N GLU A 136 -17.20 15.22 6.31
CA GLU A 136 -16.24 16.33 6.19
C GLU A 136 -14.84 15.81 5.79
N ILE A 137 -14.19 16.46 4.83
CA ILE A 137 -13.01 15.91 4.12
C ILE A 137 -11.83 15.57 5.04
N GLY A 138 -11.51 16.41 6.03
CA GLY A 138 -10.43 16.16 6.98
C GLY A 138 -10.75 14.99 7.91
N ALA A 139 -12.01 14.90 8.35
CA ALA A 139 -12.50 13.78 9.16
C ALA A 139 -12.50 12.46 8.36
N MET A 140 -12.97 12.46 7.11
CA MET A 140 -12.98 11.27 6.26
C MET A 140 -11.56 10.78 5.94
N GLN A 141 -10.63 11.70 5.59
CA GLN A 141 -9.23 11.34 5.36
C GLN A 141 -8.54 10.81 6.63
N ALA A 142 -8.89 11.32 7.82
CA ALA A 142 -8.41 10.76 9.08
C ALA A 142 -8.91 9.33 9.30
N ILE A 143 -10.20 9.08 9.08
CA ILE A 143 -10.79 7.74 9.18
C ILE A 143 -10.18 6.78 8.14
N THR A 144 -9.96 7.24 6.90
CA THR A 144 -9.27 6.47 5.86
C THR A 144 -7.87 6.02 6.30
N ARG A 145 -7.08 6.88 6.97
CA ARG A 145 -5.78 6.51 7.53
C ARG A 145 -5.92 5.52 8.69
N ASP A 146 -6.80 5.80 9.66
CA ASP A 146 -7.00 4.98 10.86
C ASP A 146 -7.54 3.57 10.55
N LEU A 147 -8.44 3.45 9.55
CA LEU A 147 -9.01 2.18 9.10
C LEU A 147 -8.05 1.41 8.20
N SER A 148 -7.25 2.09 7.38
CA SER A 148 -6.15 1.44 6.64
C SER A 148 -5.12 0.81 7.59
N ALA A 149 -4.74 1.54 8.64
CA ALA A 149 -3.83 1.04 9.67
C ALA A 149 -4.44 -0.13 10.46
N LEU A 150 -5.73 -0.04 10.83
CA LEU A 150 -6.43 -1.14 11.50
C LEU A 150 -6.51 -2.39 10.61
N ALA A 151 -6.91 -2.24 9.33
CA ALA A 151 -7.00 -3.37 8.41
C ALA A 151 -5.63 -4.06 8.23
N ALA A 152 -4.57 -3.27 8.01
CA ALA A 152 -3.20 -3.79 7.89
C ALA A 152 -2.72 -4.53 9.14
N SER A 153 -3.10 -4.09 10.34
CA SER A 153 -2.78 -4.77 11.61
C SER A 153 -3.45 -6.13 11.79
N HIS A 154 -4.48 -6.43 10.97
CA HIS A 154 -5.17 -7.73 10.89
C HIS A 154 -5.01 -8.36 9.50
N HIS A 155 -3.87 -8.16 8.82
CA HIS A 155 -3.55 -8.78 7.52
C HIS A 155 -4.54 -8.48 6.36
N GLY A 156 -5.36 -7.44 6.50
CA GLY A 156 -6.31 -6.98 5.50
C GLY A 156 -5.96 -5.61 4.91
N TYR A 157 -6.91 -5.05 4.16
CA TYR A 157 -6.84 -3.70 3.63
C TYR A 157 -8.20 -2.99 3.72
N TYR A 158 -8.19 -1.66 3.73
CA TYR A 158 -9.39 -0.84 3.66
C TYR A 158 -9.75 -0.58 2.19
N ASP A 159 -10.97 -0.95 1.78
CA ASP A 159 -11.43 -0.86 0.39
C ASP A 159 -12.06 0.51 0.10
N GLY A 160 -12.77 1.07 1.09
CA GLY A 160 -13.28 2.46 1.06
C GLY A 160 -14.53 2.68 1.91
N TRP A 161 -15.26 3.74 1.57
CA TRP A 161 -16.52 4.12 2.21
C TRP A 161 -17.55 4.65 1.20
N GLY A 162 -18.81 4.74 1.64
CA GLY A 162 -19.90 5.36 0.89
C GLY A 162 -21.03 5.83 1.80
N THR A 163 -22.02 6.52 1.24
CA THR A 163 -23.26 6.88 1.91
C THR A 163 -24.34 7.27 0.90
N VAL A 164 -25.61 7.22 1.28
CA VAL A 164 -26.70 7.85 0.54
C VAL A 164 -26.74 9.34 0.89
N GLY A 165 -26.54 10.21 -0.11
CA GLY A 165 -26.55 11.66 0.09
C GLY A 165 -27.91 12.19 0.58
N ILE A 166 -27.92 12.79 1.78
CA ILE A 166 -29.10 13.42 2.39
C ILE A 166 -29.18 14.87 1.90
N LYS A 167 -30.39 15.36 1.62
CA LYS A 167 -30.64 16.71 1.10
C LYS A 167 -31.16 17.66 2.19
#